data_AF-A0A196SIE9-F1
#
_entry.id   AF-A0A196SIE9-F1
#
_cell.length_a   1.000
_cell.length_b   1.000
_cell.length_c   1.000
_cell.angle_alpha   90.00
_cell.angle_beta   90.00
_cell.angle_gamma   90.00
#
_symmetry.space_group_name_H-M   'P 1'
#
loop_
_entity.id
_entity.type
_entity.pdbx_description
1 polymer ?
#
loop_
_entity_poly.entity_id
_entity_poly.type
_entity_poly.pdbx_seq_one_letter_code
_entity_poly.pdbx_strand_id
1 'polypeptide(L)'
;MKYTPKIRIFGEASGVSEPFGRHFDALAREYGRVTVVNLIDKKKDQLMIGEAFERGCMEYNKAQNNVDFFWFDFHAECKKMHYENLEKLMDQTRACVARGEFFAYDLSRKEIQRLQTAVLRTNCIDCLDRTNVVQSLYAKHMLFSQLFGDDGEAVLAECFDGPVKHEIFTVFNGLWSDNADQMSLLYSSSRSLKTDFTRCRLAGNMTRSTGKRTARGAIDDGVNSVIRYFNNNFCDGYFEDCLNLAFARVEMGEAADRRVVKEKKCTFGSFLCVVMLPLSAVCYGLSCCVPDDYASSAFWTLLTLSTAAVGYLFVKKGTSFGRTFVSRAMLPLKE
;
A
#
# COMPACT_ATOMS: atom_id res chain seq x y z
N MET A 1 -15.31 -11.25 3.96
CA MET A 1 -16.44 -10.27 3.85
C MET A 1 -16.59 -9.86 2.40
N LYS A 2 -17.83 -9.58 1.96
CA LYS A 2 -18.22 -9.42 0.54
C LYS A 2 -18.87 -8.05 0.27
N TYR A 3 -18.48 -7.01 1.00
CA TYR A 3 -18.91 -5.64 0.73
C TYR A 3 -17.72 -4.86 0.18
N THR A 4 -17.77 -4.59 -1.12
CA THR A 4 -16.86 -3.68 -1.82
C THR A 4 -17.71 -2.49 -2.25
N PRO A 5 -17.36 -1.25 -1.90
CA PRO A 5 -18.11 -0.09 -2.35
C PRO A 5 -18.14 -0.07 -3.88
N LYS A 6 -19.34 0.09 -4.45
CA LYS A 6 -19.50 0.14 -5.91
C LYS A 6 -18.87 1.41 -6.43
N ILE A 7 -17.85 1.26 -7.27
CA ILE A 7 -17.21 2.38 -7.94
C ILE A 7 -18.19 3.00 -8.94
N ARG A 8 -18.27 4.33 -8.94
CA ARG A 8 -19.00 5.10 -9.95
C ARG A 8 -18.05 6.15 -10.48
N ILE A 9 -17.95 6.23 -11.80
CA ILE A 9 -17.17 7.25 -12.48
C ILE A 9 -18.13 8.38 -12.84
N PHE A 10 -17.81 9.58 -12.39
CA PHE A 10 -18.57 10.79 -12.69
C PHE A 10 -17.89 11.53 -13.85
N GLY A 11 -18.67 11.95 -14.85
CA GLY A 11 -18.19 12.65 -16.06
C GLY A 11 -18.75 12.06 -17.35
N GLU A 12 -18.79 12.86 -18.42
CA GLU A 12 -19.25 12.42 -19.75
C GLU A 12 -18.34 11.33 -20.33
N ALA A 13 -18.94 10.41 -21.09
CA ALA A 13 -18.23 9.30 -21.73
C ALA A 13 -17.34 9.73 -22.92
N SER A 14 -17.32 11.02 -23.26
CA SER A 14 -16.68 11.60 -24.44
C SER A 14 -15.74 12.74 -24.05
N GLY A 15 -14.46 12.60 -24.42
CA GLY A 15 -13.42 13.61 -24.21
C GLY A 15 -12.61 13.45 -22.93
N VAL A 16 -11.57 14.28 -22.79
CA VAL A 16 -10.76 14.36 -21.56
C VAL A 16 -11.57 15.08 -20.51
N SER A 17 -11.77 14.48 -19.33
CA SER A 17 -12.41 15.21 -18.24
C SER A 17 -11.50 16.37 -17.80
N GLU A 18 -12.07 17.54 -17.52
CA GLU A 18 -11.31 18.73 -17.12
C GLU A 18 -10.33 18.44 -15.95
N PRO A 19 -10.72 17.72 -14.88
CA PRO A 19 -9.80 17.39 -13.80
C PRO A 19 -8.63 16.49 -14.25
N PHE A 20 -8.89 15.57 -15.18
CA PHE A 20 -7.87 14.67 -15.72
C PHE A 20 -6.86 15.44 -16.56
N GLY A 21 -7.33 16.35 -17.43
CA GLY A 21 -6.46 17.22 -18.23
C GLY A 21 -5.57 18.08 -17.34
N ARG A 22 -6.16 18.82 -16.40
CA ARG A 22 -5.42 19.68 -15.46
C ARG A 22 -4.36 18.91 -14.66
N HIS A 23 -4.69 17.68 -14.25
CA HIS A 23 -3.78 16.81 -13.51
C HIS A 23 -2.55 16.42 -14.35
N PHE A 24 -2.75 15.98 -15.59
CA PHE A 24 -1.64 15.60 -16.46
C PHE A 24 -0.87 16.80 -17.02
N ASP A 25 -1.51 17.94 -17.20
CA ASP A 25 -0.83 19.19 -17.55
C ASP A 25 0.13 19.62 -16.42
N ALA A 26 -0.32 19.50 -15.16
CA ALA A 26 0.52 19.80 -14.00
C ALA A 26 1.71 18.84 -13.90
N LEU A 27 1.49 17.54 -14.06
CA LEU A 27 2.58 16.56 -14.08
C LEU A 27 3.54 16.79 -15.23
N ALA A 28 3.03 17.12 -16.42
CA ALA A 28 3.86 17.34 -17.60
C ALA A 28 4.71 18.60 -17.46
N ARG A 29 4.18 19.63 -16.81
CA ARG A 29 4.93 20.87 -16.50
C ARG A 29 6.05 20.64 -15.50
N GLU A 30 5.80 19.84 -14.47
CA GLU A 30 6.76 19.60 -13.39
C GLU A 30 7.84 18.59 -13.80
N TYR A 31 7.45 17.51 -14.49
CA TYR A 31 8.27 16.32 -14.68
C TYR A 31 8.54 15.95 -16.14
N GLY A 32 7.95 16.67 -17.10
CA GLY A 32 8.04 16.33 -18.52
C GLY A 32 7.14 15.15 -18.90
N ARG A 33 7.67 14.17 -19.61
CA ARG A 33 6.85 13.04 -20.10
C ARG A 33 6.47 12.10 -18.95
N VAL A 34 5.23 11.61 -18.93
CA VAL A 34 4.73 10.75 -17.84
C VAL A 34 4.44 9.35 -18.36
N THR A 35 5.22 8.37 -17.91
CA THR A 35 4.94 6.95 -18.17
C THR A 35 4.07 6.40 -17.05
N VAL A 36 2.83 6.04 -17.35
CA VAL A 36 1.90 5.48 -16.37
C VAL A 36 1.89 3.96 -16.46
N VAL A 37 2.26 3.30 -15.37
CA VAL A 37 2.19 1.85 -15.20
C VAL A 37 1.03 1.51 -14.28
N ASN A 38 -0.04 0.99 -14.86
CA ASN A 38 -1.25 0.63 -14.14
C ASN A 38 -1.24 -0.85 -13.75
N LEU A 39 -1.21 -1.13 -12.45
CA LEU A 39 -1.10 -2.47 -11.85
C LEU A 39 -2.46 -3.04 -11.39
N ILE A 40 -3.54 -2.37 -11.79
CA ILE A 40 -4.92 -2.67 -11.41
C ILE A 40 -5.36 -3.97 -12.11
N ASP A 41 -6.12 -4.80 -11.41
CA ASP A 41 -6.58 -6.09 -11.93
C ASP A 41 -7.62 -5.86 -13.03
N LYS A 42 -7.54 -6.65 -14.11
CA LYS A 42 -8.48 -6.57 -15.24
C LYS A 42 -9.79 -7.32 -14.94
N LYS A 43 -10.40 -7.04 -13.78
CA LYS A 43 -11.60 -7.73 -13.29
C LYS A 43 -12.59 -6.80 -12.58
N LYS A 44 -13.89 -7.05 -12.80
CA LYS A 44 -15.00 -6.42 -12.05
C LYS A 44 -14.87 -4.89 -12.03
N ASP A 45 -15.02 -4.28 -10.84
CA ASP A 45 -15.02 -2.83 -10.65
C ASP A 45 -13.65 -2.20 -10.97
N GLN A 46 -12.56 -2.96 -10.81
CA GLN A 46 -11.21 -2.52 -11.15
C GLN A 46 -10.99 -2.40 -12.66
N LEU A 47 -11.64 -3.26 -13.46
CA LEU A 47 -11.62 -3.18 -14.92
C LEU A 47 -12.23 -1.86 -15.39
N MET A 48 -13.39 -1.49 -14.82
CA MET A 48 -14.09 -0.25 -15.17
C MET A 48 -13.22 0.99 -14.93
N ILE A 49 -12.49 1.05 -13.82
CA ILE A 49 -11.55 2.15 -13.53
C ILE A 49 -10.40 2.13 -14.54
N GLY A 50 -9.80 0.97 -14.76
CA GLY A 50 -8.66 0.84 -15.66
C GLY A 50 -9.00 1.28 -17.08
N GLU A 51 -10.15 0.85 -17.62
CA GLU A 51 -10.63 1.22 -18.96
C GLU A 51 -10.95 2.71 -19.06
N ALA A 52 -11.55 3.30 -18.01
CA ALA A 52 -11.83 4.74 -18.01
C ALA A 52 -10.54 5.57 -17.94
N PHE A 53 -9.57 5.13 -17.16
CA PHE A 53 -8.28 5.79 -17.06
C PHE A 53 -7.46 5.65 -18.35
N GLU A 54 -7.47 4.47 -18.97
CA GLU A 54 -6.87 4.23 -20.28
C GLU A 54 -7.47 5.14 -21.36
N ARG A 55 -8.80 5.20 -21.45
CA ARG A 55 -9.49 6.12 -22.37
C ARG A 55 -9.12 7.58 -22.10
N GLY A 56 -9.07 8.00 -20.83
CA GLY A 56 -8.62 9.34 -20.45
C GLY A 56 -7.22 9.67 -20.97
N CYS A 57 -6.27 8.76 -20.80
CA CYS A 57 -4.90 8.91 -21.32
C CYS A 57 -4.89 9.01 -22.86
N MET A 58 -5.65 8.15 -23.54
CA MET A 58 -5.74 8.17 -25.00
C MET A 58 -6.32 9.48 -25.52
N GLU A 59 -7.41 9.98 -24.93
CA GLU A 59 -8.00 11.26 -25.31
C GLU A 59 -7.05 12.43 -25.02
N TYR A 60 -6.33 12.42 -23.89
CA TYR A 60 -5.36 13.46 -23.55
C TYR A 60 -4.19 13.53 -24.54
N ASN A 61 -3.72 12.36 -24.99
CA ASN A 61 -2.64 12.28 -25.96
C ASN A 61 -2.99 12.78 -27.34
N LYS A 62 -4.28 12.82 -27.72
CA LYS A 62 -4.69 13.45 -29.00
C LYS A 62 -4.32 14.94 -29.06
N ALA A 63 -4.23 15.60 -27.91
CA ALA A 63 -3.89 17.03 -27.81
C ALA A 63 -2.41 17.26 -27.45
N GLN A 64 -1.90 16.60 -26.40
CA GLN A 64 -0.60 16.93 -25.80
C GLN A 64 0.49 15.85 -26.01
N ASN A 65 0.11 14.64 -26.42
CA ASN A 65 0.99 13.47 -26.64
C ASN A 65 2.15 13.30 -25.63
N ASN A 66 1.87 13.44 -24.32
CA ASN A 66 2.89 13.46 -23.26
C ASN A 66 2.77 12.33 -22.23
N VAL A 67 1.82 11.40 -22.41
CA VAL A 67 1.54 10.33 -21.45
C VAL A 67 1.67 8.97 -22.12
N ASP A 68 2.53 8.09 -21.63
CA ASP A 68 2.65 6.72 -22.15
C ASP A 68 1.96 5.77 -21.17
N PHE A 69 0.89 5.09 -21.58
CA PHE A 69 0.07 4.26 -20.69
C PHE A 69 0.32 2.76 -20.90
N PHE A 70 0.62 2.05 -19.81
CA PHE A 70 0.87 0.61 -19.77
C PHE A 70 -0.02 -0.06 -18.73
N TRP A 71 -0.82 -1.04 -19.15
CA TRP A 71 -1.72 -1.76 -18.24
C TRP A 71 -1.29 -3.21 -18.02
N PHE A 72 -0.66 -3.43 -16.86
CA PHE A 72 -0.09 -4.69 -16.43
C PHE A 72 -0.93 -5.31 -15.28
N ASP A 73 -1.62 -6.41 -15.54
CA ASP A 73 -2.39 -7.10 -14.48
C ASP A 73 -1.46 -7.89 -13.56
N PHE A 74 -1.04 -7.25 -12.46
CA PHE A 74 -0.08 -7.83 -11.53
C PHE A 74 -0.56 -9.16 -10.92
N HIS A 75 -1.87 -9.33 -10.66
CA HIS A 75 -2.39 -10.58 -10.11
C HIS A 75 -2.49 -11.70 -11.14
N ALA A 76 -2.73 -11.38 -12.42
CA ALA A 76 -2.73 -12.37 -13.47
C ALA A 76 -1.30 -12.80 -13.83
N GLU A 77 -0.39 -11.84 -13.98
CA GLU A 77 0.98 -12.05 -14.46
C GLU A 77 1.90 -12.59 -13.35
N CYS A 78 1.82 -12.07 -12.12
CA CYS A 78 2.67 -12.55 -11.01
C CYS A 78 2.01 -13.67 -10.19
N LYS A 79 0.98 -14.34 -10.73
CA LYS A 79 0.36 -15.51 -10.11
C LYS A 79 1.41 -16.57 -9.84
N LYS A 80 1.34 -17.21 -8.66
CA LYS A 80 2.30 -18.23 -8.22
C LYS A 80 3.75 -17.76 -8.13
N MET A 81 3.99 -16.45 -7.97
CA MET A 81 5.32 -15.87 -7.71
C MET A 81 6.30 -15.92 -8.90
N HIS A 82 5.78 -15.98 -10.12
CA HIS A 82 6.59 -15.86 -11.34
C HIS A 82 6.93 -14.39 -11.62
N TYR A 83 7.92 -13.87 -10.90
CA TYR A 83 8.43 -12.50 -11.07
C TYR A 83 9.23 -12.30 -12.36
N GLU A 84 9.57 -13.37 -13.08
CA GLU A 84 10.07 -13.34 -14.46
C GLU A 84 9.13 -12.53 -15.37
N ASN A 85 7.83 -12.50 -15.08
CA ASN A 85 6.87 -11.68 -15.83
C ASN A 85 7.02 -10.17 -15.60
N LEU A 86 7.79 -9.72 -14.60
CA LEU A 86 8.15 -8.32 -14.46
C LEU A 86 9.19 -7.88 -15.50
N GLU A 87 9.99 -8.80 -16.04
CA GLU A 87 10.89 -8.51 -17.15
C GLU A 87 10.09 -8.09 -18.39
N LYS A 88 8.93 -8.73 -18.64
CA LYS A 88 8.02 -8.33 -19.72
C LYS A 88 7.56 -6.88 -19.59
N LEU A 89 7.24 -6.45 -18.36
CA LEU A 89 6.85 -5.06 -18.10
C LEU A 89 8.02 -4.12 -18.37
N MET A 90 9.22 -4.52 -17.97
CA MET A 90 10.44 -3.76 -18.23
C MET A 90 10.71 -3.65 -19.74
N ASP A 91 10.56 -4.74 -20.49
CA ASP A 91 10.69 -4.74 -21.95
C ASP A 91 9.69 -3.79 -22.65
N GLN A 92 8.43 -3.82 -22.22
CA GLN A 92 7.39 -2.93 -22.77
C GLN A 92 7.70 -1.45 -22.51
N THR A 93 8.27 -1.14 -21.35
CA THR A 93 8.52 0.25 -20.91
C THR A 93 9.93 0.73 -21.18
N ARG A 94 10.82 -0.14 -21.69
CA ARG A 94 12.25 0.11 -21.92
C ARG A 94 12.53 1.40 -22.67
N ALA A 95 11.84 1.62 -23.79
CA ALA A 95 12.01 2.82 -24.61
C ALA A 95 11.57 4.10 -23.88
N CYS A 96 10.59 4.01 -22.97
CA CYS A 96 10.13 5.15 -22.19
C CYS A 96 11.11 5.47 -21.05
N VAL A 97 11.61 4.44 -20.37
CA VAL A 97 12.61 4.57 -19.29
C VAL A 97 13.93 5.11 -19.83
N ALA A 98 14.41 4.59 -20.95
CA ALA A 98 15.64 5.08 -21.59
C ALA A 98 15.54 6.56 -21.99
N ARG A 99 14.36 7.02 -22.41
CA ARG A 99 14.12 8.43 -22.78
C ARG A 99 14.12 9.37 -21.58
N GLY A 100 13.66 8.91 -20.42
CA GLY A 100 13.53 9.75 -19.23
C GLY A 100 14.85 10.20 -18.63
N GLU A 101 15.92 9.46 -18.89
CA GLU A 101 17.25 9.64 -18.30
C GLU A 101 17.21 9.79 -16.77
N PHE A 102 18.30 10.30 -16.20
CA PHE A 102 18.44 10.60 -14.78
C PHE A 102 19.20 11.92 -14.62
N PHE A 103 19.04 12.55 -13.46
CA PHE A 103 19.80 13.75 -13.14
C PHE A 103 21.26 13.39 -12.80
N ALA A 104 22.21 14.06 -13.45
CA ALA A 104 23.63 13.91 -13.16
C ALA A 104 24.30 15.29 -13.14
N TYR A 105 25.07 15.56 -12.08
CA TYR A 105 25.79 16.80 -11.88
C TYR A 105 27.26 16.52 -11.60
N ASP A 106 28.16 17.13 -12.37
CA ASP A 106 29.59 17.04 -12.14
C ASP A 106 30.02 18.10 -11.13
N LEU A 107 30.40 17.67 -9.92
CA LEU A 107 30.85 18.55 -8.85
C LEU A 107 32.18 19.25 -9.17
N SER A 108 33.05 18.63 -9.97
CA SER A 108 34.36 19.17 -10.32
C SER A 108 34.26 20.28 -11.37
N ARG A 109 33.44 20.03 -12.40
CA ARG A 109 33.19 20.98 -13.50
C ARG A 109 32.09 21.99 -13.15
N LYS A 110 31.30 21.72 -12.10
CA LYS A 110 30.11 22.47 -11.69
C LYS A 110 29.07 22.60 -12.81
N GLU A 111 28.89 21.52 -13.56
CA GLU A 111 28.05 21.48 -14.74
C GLU A 111 27.02 20.35 -14.63
N ILE A 112 25.80 20.64 -15.07
CA ILE A 112 24.76 19.62 -15.23
C ILE A 112 25.13 18.77 -16.45
N GLN A 113 25.36 17.48 -16.21
CA GLN A 113 25.69 16.51 -17.25
C GLN A 113 24.43 15.95 -17.91
N ARG A 114 23.40 15.66 -17.10
CA ARG A 114 22.12 15.09 -17.55
C ARG A 114 20.96 15.63 -16.73
N LEU A 115 19.80 15.76 -17.38
CA LEU A 115 18.55 16.17 -16.75
C LEU A 115 17.52 15.07 -16.93
N GLN A 116 16.78 14.77 -15.86
CA GLN A 116 15.64 13.87 -15.96
C GLN A 116 14.49 14.59 -16.69
N THR A 117 13.97 13.98 -17.76
CA THR A 117 12.92 14.57 -18.61
C THR A 117 11.62 13.76 -18.65
N ALA A 118 11.60 12.62 -17.96
CA ALA A 118 10.40 11.83 -17.80
C ALA A 118 10.32 11.15 -16.42
N VAL A 119 9.11 10.84 -16.00
CA VAL A 119 8.83 10.13 -14.74
C VAL A 119 7.95 8.92 -14.96
N LEU A 120 8.13 7.92 -14.10
CA LEU A 120 7.29 6.74 -14.06
C LEU A 120 6.30 6.83 -12.90
N ARG A 121 5.01 6.81 -13.23
CA ARG A 121 3.90 6.81 -12.27
C ARG A 121 3.31 5.41 -12.18
N THR A 122 3.46 4.76 -11.03
CA THR A 122 2.77 3.49 -10.75
C THR A 122 1.42 3.73 -10.09
N ASN A 123 0.37 3.09 -10.61
CA ASN A 123 -0.96 3.09 -10.01
C ASN A 123 -1.33 1.65 -9.58
N CYS A 124 -1.90 1.51 -8.39
CA CYS A 124 -2.40 0.24 -7.87
C CYS A 124 -3.57 0.54 -6.92
N ILE A 125 -4.58 -0.31 -6.88
CA ILE A 125 -5.71 -0.16 -5.96
C ILE A 125 -5.53 -1.07 -4.74
N ASP A 126 -5.50 -0.46 -3.56
CA ASP A 126 -5.39 -1.11 -2.24
C ASP A 126 -4.06 -1.88 -1.97
N CYS A 127 -2.93 -1.41 -2.52
CA CYS A 127 -1.68 -2.17 -2.53
C CYS A 127 -0.41 -1.31 -2.74
N LEU A 128 0.15 -0.82 -1.64
CA LEU A 128 1.48 -0.22 -1.67
C LEU A 128 2.59 -1.26 -1.95
N ASP A 129 2.41 -2.51 -1.52
CA ASP A 129 3.42 -3.55 -1.70
C ASP A 129 3.71 -3.82 -3.19
N ARG A 130 2.67 -3.82 -4.04
CA ARG A 130 2.79 -4.06 -5.49
C ARG A 130 3.51 -2.91 -6.19
N THR A 131 3.19 -1.66 -5.82
CA THR A 131 3.85 -0.48 -6.39
C THR A 131 5.32 -0.42 -5.97
N ASN A 132 5.64 -0.76 -4.72
CA ASN A 132 7.02 -0.76 -4.23
C ASN A 132 7.89 -1.78 -4.98
N VAL A 133 7.36 -2.98 -5.23
CA VAL A 133 8.07 -4.01 -6.03
C VAL A 133 8.40 -3.48 -7.42
N VAL A 134 7.41 -2.91 -8.13
CA VAL A 134 7.61 -2.37 -9.48
C VAL A 134 8.55 -1.16 -9.48
N GLN A 135 8.41 -0.24 -8.53
CA GLN A 135 9.32 0.90 -8.40
C GLN A 135 10.76 0.46 -8.09
N SER A 136 10.94 -0.53 -7.22
CA SER A 136 12.27 -1.08 -6.89
C SER A 136 12.93 -1.72 -8.11
N LEU A 137 12.16 -2.33 -9.02
CA LEU A 137 12.67 -2.90 -10.27
C LEU A 137 13.23 -1.80 -11.19
N TYR A 138 12.46 -0.74 -11.43
CA TYR A 138 12.91 0.39 -12.26
C TYR A 138 14.09 1.12 -11.65
N ALA A 139 14.07 1.34 -10.33
CA ALA A 139 15.18 1.97 -9.63
C ALA A 139 16.46 1.13 -9.69
N LYS A 140 16.33 -0.20 -9.68
CA LYS A 140 17.46 -1.10 -9.84
C LYS A 140 18.04 -1.02 -11.24
N HIS A 141 17.21 -1.06 -12.27
CA HIS A 141 17.66 -0.90 -13.66
C HIS A 141 18.37 0.46 -13.86
N MET A 142 17.79 1.53 -13.34
CA MET A 142 18.38 2.87 -13.40
C MET A 142 19.71 2.97 -12.63
N LEU A 143 19.81 2.36 -11.44
CA LEU A 143 21.05 2.33 -10.66
C LEU A 143 22.18 1.65 -11.43
N PHE A 144 21.90 0.53 -12.11
CA PHE A 144 22.92 -0.18 -12.88
C PHE A 144 23.31 0.60 -14.15
N SER A 145 22.36 1.26 -14.81
CA SER A 145 22.66 2.19 -15.90
C SER A 145 23.54 3.36 -15.44
N GLN A 146 23.34 3.87 -14.22
CA GLN A 146 24.19 4.93 -13.65
C GLN A 146 25.60 4.46 -13.32
N LEU A 147 25.76 3.24 -12.80
CA LEU A 147 27.05 2.72 -12.34
C LEU A 147 27.92 2.17 -13.48
N PHE A 148 27.29 1.53 -14.46
CA PHE A 148 27.99 0.75 -15.50
C PHE A 148 27.72 1.27 -16.92
N GLY A 149 26.94 2.35 -17.07
CA GLY A 149 26.62 2.91 -18.37
C GLY A 149 25.85 1.93 -19.25
N ASP A 150 26.29 1.78 -20.51
CA ASP A 150 25.65 0.93 -21.51
C ASP A 150 25.73 -0.57 -21.15
N ASP A 151 26.74 -0.97 -20.36
CA ASP A 151 26.89 -2.35 -19.89
C ASP A 151 25.99 -2.70 -18.69
N GLY A 152 25.29 -1.70 -18.13
CA GLY A 152 24.50 -1.89 -16.90
C GLY A 152 23.44 -2.97 -16.98
N GLU A 153 22.84 -3.18 -18.14
CA GLU A 153 21.86 -4.25 -18.33
C GLU A 153 22.51 -5.63 -18.35
N ALA A 154 23.66 -5.78 -19.01
CA ALA A 154 24.40 -7.03 -19.06
C ALA A 154 24.89 -7.41 -17.66
N VAL A 155 25.45 -6.46 -16.92
CA VAL A 155 25.88 -6.66 -15.52
C VAL A 155 24.70 -7.01 -14.63
N LEU A 156 23.54 -6.37 -14.82
CA LEU A 156 22.33 -6.68 -14.06
C LEU A 156 21.86 -8.12 -14.33
N ALA A 157 21.82 -8.55 -15.59
CA ALA A 157 21.41 -9.90 -15.99
C ALA A 157 22.37 -10.97 -15.43
N GLU A 158 23.68 -10.76 -15.53
CA GLU A 158 24.70 -11.66 -14.96
C GLU A 158 24.57 -11.78 -13.44
N CYS A 159 24.20 -10.70 -12.76
CA CYS A 159 24.01 -10.71 -11.31
C CYS A 159 22.69 -11.36 -10.85
N PHE A 160 21.68 -11.49 -11.73
CA PHE A 160 20.43 -12.19 -11.41
C PHE A 160 20.58 -13.71 -11.50
N ASP A 161 21.33 -14.20 -12.50
CA ASP A 161 21.57 -15.63 -12.73
C ASP A 161 22.91 -16.15 -12.18
N GLY A 162 23.79 -15.24 -11.73
CA GLY A 162 25.11 -15.57 -11.21
C GLY A 162 25.12 -16.10 -9.77
N PRO A 163 26.10 -16.93 -9.39
CA PRO A 163 26.26 -17.45 -8.02
C PRO A 163 26.73 -16.39 -7.01
N VAL A 164 27.18 -15.22 -7.49
CA VAL A 164 27.77 -14.15 -6.67
C VAL A 164 26.71 -13.10 -6.36
N LYS A 165 26.17 -13.13 -5.14
CA LYS A 165 25.36 -12.02 -4.63
C LYS A 165 26.27 -10.84 -4.34
N HIS A 166 26.30 -9.89 -5.25
CA HIS A 166 27.02 -8.65 -5.05
C HIS A 166 26.42 -7.90 -3.84
N GLU A 167 27.27 -7.39 -2.95
CA GLU A 167 26.86 -6.73 -1.69
C GLU A 167 25.86 -5.59 -1.92
N ILE A 168 26.01 -4.90 -3.06
CA ILE A 168 25.11 -3.85 -3.53
C ILE A 168 23.64 -4.28 -3.60
N PHE A 169 23.34 -5.55 -3.95
CA PHE A 169 21.96 -6.05 -3.99
C PHE A 169 21.40 -6.16 -2.58
N THR A 170 22.20 -6.62 -1.62
CA THR A 170 21.75 -6.76 -0.23
C THR A 170 21.41 -5.39 0.35
N VAL A 171 22.27 -4.39 0.11
CA VAL A 171 22.05 -3.00 0.54
C VAL A 171 20.81 -2.41 -0.15
N PHE A 172 20.71 -2.54 -1.48
CA PHE A 172 19.58 -2.02 -2.26
C PHE A 172 18.24 -2.63 -1.81
N ASN A 173 18.20 -3.95 -1.69
CA ASN A 173 17.01 -4.69 -1.27
C ASN A 173 16.62 -4.32 0.19
N GLY A 174 17.62 -4.14 1.06
CA GLY A 174 17.42 -3.61 2.42
C GLY A 174 16.76 -2.24 2.42
N LEU A 175 17.31 -1.28 1.67
CA LEU A 175 16.78 0.09 1.56
C LEU A 175 15.32 0.09 1.07
N TRP A 176 15.01 -0.68 0.02
CA TRP A 176 13.65 -0.77 -0.53
C TRP A 176 12.66 -1.49 0.39
N SER A 177 13.14 -2.39 1.25
CA SER A 177 12.32 -2.99 2.32
C SER A 177 11.94 -1.95 3.37
N ASP A 178 12.92 -1.17 3.82
CA ASP A 178 12.71 -0.16 4.85
C ASP A 178 11.81 0.96 4.31
N ASN A 179 11.98 1.36 3.04
CA ASN A 179 11.06 2.28 2.35
C ASN A 179 9.62 1.75 2.33
N ALA A 180 9.42 0.47 1.97
CA ALA A 180 8.10 -0.14 1.97
C ALA A 180 7.45 -0.13 3.35
N ASP A 181 8.23 -0.43 4.40
CA ASP A 181 7.78 -0.41 5.79
C ASP A 181 7.34 0.99 6.22
N GLN A 182 8.15 2.02 5.94
CA GLN A 182 7.80 3.41 6.28
C GLN A 182 6.57 3.90 5.53
N MET A 183 6.49 3.64 4.23
CA MET A 183 5.34 4.02 3.42
C MET A 183 4.07 3.27 3.86
N SER A 184 4.18 2.01 4.29
CA SER A 184 3.05 1.25 4.81
C SER A 184 2.58 1.75 6.17
N LEU A 185 3.51 2.19 7.01
CA LEU A 185 3.20 2.82 8.30
C LEU A 185 2.45 4.13 8.08
N LEU A 186 2.83 4.93 7.07
CA LEU A 186 2.07 6.10 6.69
C LEU A 186 0.69 5.70 6.18
N TYR A 187 0.60 4.85 5.15
CA TYR A 187 -0.66 4.59 4.47
C TYR A 187 -1.69 3.77 5.29
N SER A 188 -1.23 2.85 6.14
CA SER A 188 -2.10 1.88 6.82
C SER A 188 -1.81 1.71 8.30
N SER A 189 -0.92 2.55 8.86
CA SER A 189 -0.48 2.49 10.26
C SER A 189 -0.01 1.08 10.69
N SER A 190 0.56 0.34 9.73
CA SER A 190 1.09 -1.01 9.91
C SER A 190 2.32 -1.23 9.01
N ARG A 191 3.17 -2.18 9.35
CA ARG A 191 4.33 -2.52 8.51
C ARG A 191 3.91 -3.10 7.16
N SER A 192 4.83 -3.08 6.19
CA SER A 192 4.57 -3.63 4.85
C SER A 192 4.30 -5.13 4.96
N LEU A 193 3.32 -5.62 4.20
CA LEU A 193 3.20 -7.07 4.01
C LEU A 193 4.29 -7.49 3.03
N LYS A 194 4.73 -8.75 3.10
CA LYS A 194 5.73 -9.33 2.18
C LYS A 194 7.13 -8.68 2.23
N THR A 195 7.50 -7.99 3.31
CA THR A 195 8.87 -7.46 3.52
C THR A 195 9.97 -8.50 3.36
N ASP A 196 9.66 -9.78 3.64
CA ASP A 196 10.60 -10.89 3.47
C ASP A 196 11.07 -11.08 2.01
N PHE A 197 10.38 -10.54 1.01
CA PHE A 197 10.83 -10.61 -0.39
C PHE A 197 11.92 -9.59 -0.72
N THR A 198 11.81 -8.39 -0.16
CA THR A 198 12.81 -7.34 -0.32
C THR A 198 13.93 -7.49 0.73
N ARG A 199 13.73 -8.21 1.84
CA ARG A 199 14.77 -8.31 2.87
C ARG A 199 15.69 -9.52 2.65
N CYS A 200 16.90 -9.28 2.14
CA CYS A 200 18.02 -10.20 2.36
C CYS A 200 18.48 -10.07 3.81
N ARG A 201 17.98 -10.92 4.73
CA ARG A 201 18.47 -10.92 6.11
C ARG A 201 19.79 -11.68 6.19
N LEU A 202 20.85 -11.02 6.65
CA LEU A 202 22.01 -11.70 7.25
C LEU A 202 21.54 -12.34 8.56
N ALA A 203 20.97 -13.53 8.48
CA ALA A 203 20.94 -14.46 9.60
C ALA A 203 22.21 -15.31 9.47
N GLY A 204 22.96 -15.44 10.57
CA GLY A 204 24.32 -15.99 10.62
C GLY A 204 24.62 -17.14 9.64
N ASN A 205 25.78 -17.05 8.99
CA ASN A 205 26.41 -18.07 8.16
C ASN A 205 25.49 -18.88 7.24
N MET A 206 24.46 -18.28 6.62
CA MET A 206 23.80 -18.86 5.45
C MET A 206 22.99 -17.83 4.66
N THR A 207 23.58 -17.31 3.58
CA THR A 207 22.99 -16.30 2.70
C THR A 207 21.96 -16.88 1.73
N ARG A 208 20.75 -17.21 2.18
CA ARG A 208 19.64 -17.53 1.26
C ARG A 208 18.77 -16.30 0.99
N SER A 209 18.79 -15.84 -0.26
CA SER A 209 17.73 -15.03 -0.87
C SER A 209 16.65 -16.03 -1.25
N THR A 210 15.99 -16.59 -0.25
CA THR A 210 14.89 -17.48 -0.53
C THR A 210 13.73 -16.60 -0.92
N GLY A 211 13.42 -16.53 -2.23
CA GLY A 211 12.08 -16.21 -2.74
C GLY A 211 11.01 -17.21 -2.27
N LYS A 212 11.15 -17.73 -1.05
CA LYS A 212 10.27 -18.68 -0.36
C LYS A 212 9.99 -18.12 1.03
N ARG A 213 8.70 -18.00 1.33
CA ARG A 213 8.16 -17.48 2.59
C ARG A 213 8.71 -18.22 3.80
N THR A 214 9.09 -17.48 4.84
CA THR A 214 9.35 -18.05 6.17
C THR A 214 8.03 -18.13 6.95
N ALA A 215 7.82 -19.21 7.72
CA ALA A 215 6.59 -19.41 8.50
C ALA A 215 6.32 -18.27 9.51
N ARG A 216 7.40 -17.68 10.05
CA ARG A 216 7.33 -16.49 10.92
C ARG A 216 6.80 -15.26 10.18
N GLY A 217 7.25 -15.03 8.94
CA GLY A 217 6.76 -13.96 8.08
C GLY A 217 5.27 -14.08 7.75
N ALA A 218 4.76 -15.30 7.57
CA ALA A 218 3.33 -15.53 7.36
C ALA A 218 2.47 -15.18 8.59
N ILE A 219 3.00 -15.38 9.80
CA ILE A 219 2.33 -14.98 11.04
C ILE A 219 2.34 -13.46 11.19
N ASP A 220 3.50 -12.84 10.96
CA ASP A 220 3.66 -11.38 11.02
C ASP A 220 2.75 -10.69 9.98
N ASP A 221 2.66 -11.24 8.75
CA ASP A 221 1.71 -10.80 7.72
C ASP A 221 0.25 -10.91 8.20
N GLY A 222 -0.07 -11.99 8.92
CA GLY A 222 -1.41 -12.21 9.49
C GLY A 222 -1.77 -11.17 10.55
N VAL A 223 -0.85 -10.90 11.49
CA VAL A 223 -1.02 -9.86 12.52
C VAL A 223 -1.16 -8.47 11.87
N ASN A 224 -0.27 -8.14 10.93
CA ASN A 224 -0.33 -6.87 10.20
C ASN A 224 -1.64 -6.73 9.41
N SER A 225 -2.16 -7.81 8.82
CA SER A 225 -3.44 -7.79 8.11
C SER A 225 -4.62 -7.47 9.03
N VAL A 226 -4.61 -7.98 10.27
CA VAL A 226 -5.63 -7.66 11.28
C VAL A 226 -5.52 -6.21 11.74
N ILE A 227 -4.30 -5.72 11.97
CA ILE A 227 -4.05 -4.32 12.32
C ILE A 227 -4.53 -3.39 11.20
N ARG A 228 -4.18 -3.69 9.93
CA ARG A 228 -4.66 -2.95 8.74
C ARG A 228 -6.17 -2.93 8.67
N TYR A 229 -6.81 -4.08 8.86
CA TYR A 229 -8.26 -4.17 8.85
C TYR A 229 -8.89 -3.28 9.92
N PHE A 230 -8.31 -3.26 11.13
CA PHE A 230 -8.80 -2.41 12.20
C PHE A 230 -8.58 -0.93 11.88
N ASN A 231 -7.37 -0.53 11.49
CA ASN A 231 -7.04 0.87 11.23
C ASN A 231 -7.86 1.43 10.06
N ASN A 232 -7.94 0.72 8.92
CA ASN A 232 -8.66 1.19 7.74
C ASN A 232 -10.19 1.28 7.97
N ASN A 233 -10.75 0.51 8.91
CA ASN A 233 -12.19 0.59 9.21
C ASN A 233 -12.52 1.49 10.40
N PHE A 234 -11.60 1.72 11.34
CA PHE A 234 -11.93 2.40 12.60
C PHE A 234 -11.09 3.64 12.88
N CYS A 235 -9.87 3.75 12.39
CA CYS A 235 -8.92 4.84 12.68
C CYS A 235 -8.64 5.76 11.46
N ASP A 236 -9.31 5.53 10.34
CA ASP A 236 -9.06 6.21 9.07
C ASP A 236 -9.31 7.73 9.12
N GLY A 237 -10.32 8.18 9.89
CA GLY A 237 -10.68 9.60 9.99
C GLY A 237 -9.59 10.48 10.60
N TYR A 238 -8.89 9.99 11.62
CA TYR A 238 -7.77 10.73 12.22
C TYR A 238 -6.60 10.88 11.23
N PHE A 239 -6.35 9.83 10.43
CA PHE A 239 -5.28 9.87 9.44
C PHE A 239 -5.60 10.82 8.30
N GLU A 240 -6.84 10.80 7.82
CA GLU A 240 -7.37 11.75 6.83
C GLU A 240 -7.24 13.20 7.36
N ASP A 241 -7.56 13.47 8.63
CA ASP A 241 -7.35 14.78 9.25
C ASP A 241 -5.87 15.20 9.28
N CYS A 242 -4.95 14.29 9.61
CA CYS A 242 -3.51 14.55 9.59
C CYS A 242 -3.01 14.89 8.19
N LEU A 243 -3.46 14.16 7.17
CA LEU A 243 -3.13 14.44 5.78
C LEU A 243 -3.68 15.79 5.34
N ASN A 244 -4.95 16.07 5.64
CA ASN A 244 -5.58 17.33 5.26
C ASN A 244 -4.90 18.52 5.96
N LEU A 245 -4.44 18.36 7.20
CA LEU A 245 -3.63 19.37 7.88
C LEU A 245 -2.26 19.55 7.22
N ALA A 246 -1.54 18.46 6.92
CA ALA A 246 -0.22 18.50 6.30
C ALA A 246 -0.24 19.15 4.90
N PHE A 247 -1.30 18.91 4.13
CA PHE A 247 -1.52 19.53 2.81
C PHE A 247 -2.22 20.89 2.88
N ALA A 248 -2.36 21.47 4.07
CA ALA A 248 -2.99 22.77 4.31
C ALA A 248 -4.41 22.89 3.72
N ARG A 249 -5.14 21.78 3.66
CA ARG A 249 -6.51 21.66 3.15
C ARG A 249 -7.58 21.95 4.21
N VAL A 250 -7.18 22.19 5.45
CA VAL A 250 -8.08 22.43 6.58
C VAL A 250 -8.26 23.92 6.85
N GLU A 251 -9.48 24.32 7.17
CA GLU A 251 -9.77 25.63 7.78
C GLU A 251 -9.52 25.57 9.30
N MET A 252 -8.48 26.28 9.75
CA MET A 252 -8.17 26.38 11.19
C MET A 252 -8.96 27.54 11.81
N GLY A 253 -9.85 27.25 12.75
CA GLY A 253 -10.64 28.23 13.50
C GLY A 253 -11.27 27.61 14.75
N GLU A 254 -11.91 28.42 15.61
CA GLU A 254 -12.46 27.94 16.91
C GLU A 254 -13.41 26.74 16.78
N ALA A 255 -14.12 26.62 15.66
CA ALA A 255 -15.04 25.52 15.39
C ALA A 255 -14.31 24.17 15.18
N ALA A 256 -13.10 24.19 14.60
CA ALA A 256 -12.27 23.01 14.42
C ALA A 256 -11.72 22.52 15.78
N ASP A 257 -11.22 23.43 16.62
CA ASP A 257 -10.72 23.11 17.96
C ASP A 257 -11.79 22.44 18.84
N ARG A 258 -13.03 22.95 18.82
CA ARG A 258 -14.14 22.36 19.60
C ARG A 258 -14.53 20.95 19.14
N ARG A 259 -14.30 20.58 17.88
CA ARG A 259 -14.55 19.22 17.38
C ARG A 259 -13.48 18.25 17.84
N VAL A 260 -12.20 18.64 17.73
CA VAL A 260 -11.06 17.84 18.20
C VAL A 260 -11.16 17.54 19.70
N VAL A 261 -11.54 18.54 20.52
CA VAL A 261 -11.67 18.37 21.97
C VAL A 261 -12.83 17.43 22.38
N LYS A 262 -13.85 17.27 21.53
CA LYS A 262 -15.01 16.39 21.81
C LYS A 262 -14.74 14.90 21.52
N GLU A 263 -13.63 14.57 20.87
CA GLU A 263 -13.33 13.17 20.56
C GLU A 263 -12.94 12.40 21.84
N LYS A 264 -13.88 11.62 22.36
CA LYS A 264 -13.54 10.55 23.31
C LYS A 264 -12.83 9.45 22.53
N LYS A 265 -11.55 9.24 22.81
CA LYS A 265 -10.80 8.05 22.36
C LYS A 265 -11.47 6.79 22.91
N CYS A 266 -12.44 6.23 22.20
CA CYS A 266 -12.85 4.85 22.41
C CYS A 266 -11.78 3.95 21.78
N THR A 267 -10.71 3.69 22.54
CA THR A 267 -9.71 2.71 22.12
C THR A 267 -10.29 1.30 22.18
N PHE A 268 -9.79 0.41 21.32
CA PHE A 268 -10.14 -1.01 21.31
C PHE A 268 -10.05 -1.64 22.72
N GLY A 269 -9.07 -1.21 23.53
CA GLY A 269 -8.94 -1.61 24.93
C GLY A 269 -10.15 -1.22 25.78
N SER A 270 -10.71 -0.03 25.62
CA SER A 270 -11.92 0.42 26.34
C SER A 270 -13.15 -0.40 25.93
N PHE A 271 -13.30 -0.70 24.64
CA PHE A 271 -14.38 -1.57 24.15
C PHE A 271 -14.25 -3.00 24.69
N LEU A 272 -13.04 -3.55 24.65
CA LEU A 272 -12.75 -4.87 25.19
C LEU A 272 -13.06 -4.92 26.69
N CYS A 273 -12.65 -3.91 27.47
CA CYS A 273 -12.97 -3.85 28.90
C CYS A 273 -14.47 -3.76 29.16
N VAL A 274 -15.21 -2.93 28.41
CA VAL A 274 -16.66 -2.75 28.59
C VAL A 274 -17.45 -4.02 28.25
N VAL A 275 -16.97 -4.86 27.32
CA VAL A 275 -17.66 -6.11 26.95
C VAL A 275 -17.16 -7.30 27.76
N MET A 276 -15.84 -7.41 27.98
CA MET A 276 -15.23 -8.58 28.61
C MET A 276 -15.36 -8.59 30.13
N LEU A 277 -15.35 -7.43 30.80
CA LEU A 277 -15.47 -7.39 32.27
C LEU A 277 -16.87 -7.81 32.75
N PRO A 278 -17.98 -7.35 32.14
CA PRO A 278 -19.30 -7.87 32.51
C PRO A 278 -19.47 -9.34 32.11
N LEU A 279 -18.90 -9.74 30.97
CA LEU A 279 -18.99 -11.12 30.48
C LEU A 279 -18.27 -12.09 31.42
N SER A 280 -17.06 -11.75 31.87
CA SER A 280 -16.31 -12.56 32.83
C SER A 280 -17.03 -12.65 34.19
N ALA A 281 -17.66 -11.55 34.64
CA ALA A 281 -18.47 -11.55 35.86
C ALA A 281 -19.69 -12.49 35.75
N VAL A 282 -20.37 -12.51 34.60
CA VAL A 282 -21.50 -13.43 34.34
C VAL A 282 -21.01 -14.88 34.26
N CYS A 283 -19.91 -15.15 33.57
CA CYS A 283 -19.33 -16.50 33.50
C CYS A 283 -18.89 -17.00 34.89
N TYR A 284 -18.34 -16.11 35.73
CA TYR A 284 -17.98 -16.43 37.12
C TYR A 284 -19.21 -16.74 37.96
N GLY A 285 -20.27 -15.91 37.88
CA GLY A 285 -21.52 -16.16 38.59
C GLY A 285 -22.18 -17.49 38.21
N LEU A 286 -22.16 -17.86 36.92
CA LEU A 286 -22.67 -19.16 36.45
C LEU A 286 -21.81 -20.34 36.87
N SER A 287 -20.50 -20.15 36.95
CA SER A 287 -19.55 -21.16 37.44
C SER A 287 -19.79 -21.49 38.91
N CYS A 288 -20.18 -20.51 39.74
CA CYS A 288 -20.55 -20.71 41.14
C CYS A 288 -21.86 -21.50 41.34
N CYS A 289 -22.66 -21.72 40.28
CA CYS A 289 -23.86 -22.56 40.35
C CYS A 289 -23.56 -24.05 40.09
N VAL A 290 -22.32 -24.40 39.79
CA VAL A 290 -21.85 -25.75 39.50
C VAL A 290 -21.08 -26.27 40.73
N PRO A 291 -21.13 -27.59 41.06
CA PRO A 291 -20.33 -28.16 42.14
C PRO A 291 -18.85 -27.79 42.04
N ASP A 292 -18.20 -27.56 43.19
CA ASP A 292 -16.84 -27.00 43.30
C ASP A 292 -15.79 -27.75 42.46
N ASP A 293 -15.93 -29.07 42.32
CA ASP A 293 -15.03 -29.92 41.52
C ASP A 293 -15.01 -29.55 40.03
N TYR A 294 -16.08 -28.93 39.52
CA TYR A 294 -16.23 -28.56 38.11
C TYR A 294 -16.32 -27.05 37.87
N ALA A 295 -16.42 -26.24 38.92
CA ALA A 295 -16.60 -24.80 38.82
C ALA A 295 -15.51 -24.13 37.97
N SER A 296 -14.24 -24.47 38.20
CA SER A 296 -13.11 -23.92 37.43
C SER A 296 -13.19 -24.29 35.94
N SER A 297 -13.48 -25.55 35.62
CA SER A 297 -13.62 -26.02 34.24
C SER A 297 -14.81 -25.36 33.53
N ALA A 298 -15.93 -25.21 34.24
CA ALA A 298 -17.12 -24.54 33.75
C ALA A 298 -16.86 -23.06 33.43
N PHE A 299 -16.11 -22.35 34.28
CA PHE A 299 -15.73 -20.96 34.04
C PHE A 299 -14.95 -20.79 32.74
N TRP A 300 -13.86 -21.56 32.56
CA TRP A 300 -13.01 -21.44 31.37
C TRP A 300 -13.76 -21.86 30.08
N THR A 301 -14.62 -22.86 30.17
CA THR A 301 -15.44 -23.31 29.02
C THR A 301 -16.49 -22.26 28.64
N LEU A 302 -17.17 -21.67 29.62
CA LEU A 302 -18.15 -20.61 29.37
C LEU A 302 -17.49 -19.34 28.83
N LEU A 303 -16.33 -18.97 29.36
CA LEU A 303 -15.59 -17.79 28.90
C LEU A 303 -15.09 -17.97 27.47
N THR A 304 -14.53 -19.13 27.13
CA THR A 304 -14.05 -19.41 25.76
C THR A 304 -15.19 -19.44 24.75
N LEU A 305 -16.32 -20.07 25.06
CA LEU A 305 -17.49 -20.07 24.17
C LEU A 305 -18.08 -18.68 24.01
N SER A 306 -18.19 -17.92 25.09
CA SER A 306 -18.77 -16.57 25.08
C SER A 306 -17.89 -15.58 24.33
N THR A 307 -16.57 -15.66 24.50
CA THR A 307 -15.61 -14.83 23.76
C THR A 307 -15.59 -15.18 22.28
N ALA A 308 -15.67 -16.47 21.92
CA ALA A 308 -15.81 -16.91 20.53
C ALA A 308 -17.14 -16.41 19.91
N ALA A 309 -18.24 -16.42 20.66
CA ALA A 309 -19.54 -15.92 20.20
C ALA A 309 -19.53 -14.40 20.02
N VAL A 310 -18.96 -13.63 20.96
CA VAL A 310 -18.76 -12.18 20.83
C VAL A 310 -17.86 -11.86 19.64
N GLY A 311 -16.76 -12.60 19.47
CA GLY A 311 -15.87 -12.48 18.31
C GLY A 311 -16.61 -12.76 17.00
N TYR A 312 -17.43 -13.82 16.93
CA TYR A 312 -18.24 -14.14 15.76
C TYR A 312 -19.29 -13.06 15.47
N LEU A 313 -19.99 -12.56 16.48
CA LEU A 313 -20.95 -11.47 16.34
C LEU A 313 -20.26 -10.17 15.93
N PHE A 314 -19.08 -9.88 16.45
CA PHE A 314 -18.27 -8.74 16.04
C PHE A 314 -17.84 -8.85 14.58
N VAL A 315 -17.40 -10.02 14.13
CA VAL A 315 -17.08 -10.24 12.70
C VAL A 315 -18.33 -10.15 11.83
N LYS A 316 -19.48 -10.69 12.27
CA LYS A 316 -20.71 -10.74 11.46
C LYS A 316 -21.48 -9.42 11.43
N LYS A 317 -21.55 -8.70 12.56
CA LYS A 317 -22.28 -7.43 12.74
C LYS A 317 -21.38 -6.19 12.84
N GLY A 318 -20.07 -6.35 12.92
CA GLY A 318 -19.11 -5.25 12.98
C GLY A 318 -19.20 -4.29 11.79
N THR A 319 -19.67 -4.76 10.64
CA THR A 319 -19.98 -3.93 9.47
C THR A 319 -21.15 -2.96 9.69
N SER A 320 -22.13 -3.34 10.53
CA SER A 320 -23.23 -2.46 10.94
C SER A 320 -22.76 -1.43 11.97
N PHE A 321 -21.90 -1.86 12.90
CA PHE A 321 -21.24 -0.99 13.88
C PHE A 321 -20.22 -0.06 13.25
N GLY A 322 -19.63 -0.42 12.11
CA GLY A 322 -18.69 0.41 11.36
C GLY A 322 -19.23 1.81 11.14
N ARG A 323 -20.49 2.01 10.71
CA ARG A 323 -21.01 3.38 10.50
C ARG A 323 -21.06 4.27 11.75
N THR A 324 -21.08 3.67 12.95
CA THR A 324 -21.14 4.36 14.25
C THR A 324 -19.77 4.49 14.92
N PHE A 325 -18.83 3.59 14.61
CA PHE A 325 -17.49 3.53 15.22
C PHE A 325 -16.35 3.86 14.24
N VAL A 326 -16.61 3.99 12.94
CA VAL A 326 -15.66 4.52 11.95
C VAL A 326 -15.38 5.97 12.34
N SER A 327 -14.13 6.27 12.73
CA SER A 327 -13.68 7.66 12.81
C SER A 327 -13.83 8.31 11.43
N ARG A 328 -14.55 9.43 11.38
CA ARG A 328 -14.64 10.27 10.19
C ARG A 328 -13.69 11.44 10.37
N ALA A 329 -13.16 11.97 9.27
CA ALA A 329 -12.44 13.24 9.29
C ALA A 329 -13.31 14.30 9.98
N MET A 330 -12.73 14.98 10.96
CA MET A 330 -13.42 15.96 11.81
C MET A 330 -13.10 17.39 11.41
N LEU A 331 -11.96 17.61 10.78
CA LEU A 331 -11.49 18.93 10.36
C LEU A 331 -12.26 19.41 9.13
N PRO A 332 -12.77 20.66 9.14
CA PRO A 332 -13.43 21.22 7.97
C PRO A 332 -12.41 21.43 6.84
N LEU A 333 -12.76 20.96 5.63
CA LEU A 333 -11.95 21.18 4.42
C LEU A 333 -12.23 22.57 3.86
N LYS A 334 -11.20 23.22 3.33
CA LYS A 334 -11.32 24.42 2.50
C LYS A 334 -12.11 24.06 1.24
N GLU A 335 -13.15 24.83 0.93
CA GLU A 335 -13.95 24.67 -0.31
C GLU A 335 -13.13 24.91 -1.58
#